data_AF-A0A926W8U6-F1
#
_entry.id   AF-A0A926W8U6-F1
#
_cell.length_a   1.000
_cell.length_b   1.000
_cell.length_c   1.000
_cell.angle_alpha   90.00
_cell.angle_beta   90.00
_cell.angle_gamma   90.00
#
_symmetry.space_group_name_H-M   'P 1'
#
loop_
_entity.id
_entity.type
_entity.pdbx_description
1 polymer ?
#
loop_
_entity_poly.entity_id
_entity_poly.type
_entity_poly.pdbx_seq_one_letter_code
_entity_poly.pdbx_strand_id
1 'polypeptide(L)'
;MPKRRDFLVGSAAAAAAATSLLHTTNVKAQTKREEIKALQEGFVGQYQGGVYLLPATNETVQWGWFNNAETPRARIQSGDTIILETMMASQNQILPGVSIEEITKLRVDHPGRGPHTVTGPIFVEGAQPGDVLKIKINRIVPRSYGTNWNLPGELNLGQFPQLFPEPQAKHFYLDLRRGVTEFLPGIELPVRPFPGILGVARPESGQYSTVPPGPFGGNLDCREIVEGTTVYIPVFVEGALLWSGDSHAVQGNGEINLTAVESAFNELNLTVEVIKGQPLTWPRVESPTHWLTLGYDRDMNTAIRILEEETIKFISEWKGMNSREARQYMTTYGDIRVAEVVNQLKGVYCMLPKEASPALPPLPQADTRDYYVTHAVNADAMEAMNVSALALIERIQEEKGLVPLDAYSLASLALDARIGILEPGAQNVHCLMPKSVWVS
;
A
#
# COMPACT_ATOMS: atom_id res chain seq x y z
N MET A 1 -10.37 17.74 32.50
CA MET A 1 -10.35 17.63 31.03
C MET A 1 -8.92 17.29 30.62
N PRO A 2 -8.60 16.03 30.26
CA PRO A 2 -7.24 15.68 29.87
C PRO A 2 -6.94 16.23 28.47
N LYS A 3 -5.69 16.64 28.24
CA LYS A 3 -5.22 17.43 27.10
C LYS A 3 -5.22 16.60 25.81
N ARG A 4 -6.04 16.99 24.82
CA ARG A 4 -6.13 16.41 23.45
C ARG A 4 -4.89 16.66 22.55
N ARG A 5 -3.73 17.03 23.10
CA ARG A 5 -2.55 17.50 22.31
C ARG A 5 -1.41 16.48 22.18
N ASP A 6 -1.55 15.28 22.74
CA ASP A 6 -0.41 14.36 22.91
C ASP A 6 -0.16 13.43 21.70
N PHE A 7 -0.96 13.48 20.63
CA PHE A 7 -0.69 12.71 19.39
C PHE A 7 0.61 13.14 18.69
N LEU A 8 1.09 14.37 18.95
CA LEU A 8 2.12 15.05 18.14
C LEU A 8 3.45 15.27 18.88
N VAL A 9 3.55 14.91 20.16
CA VAL A 9 4.77 15.13 20.94
C VAL A 9 5.68 13.91 20.81
N GLY A 10 6.29 13.77 19.63
CA GLY A 10 7.31 12.78 19.35
C GLY A 10 8.12 13.22 18.14
N SER A 11 9.40 13.51 18.36
CA SER A 11 10.43 13.81 17.35
C SER A 11 10.30 15.12 16.55
N ALA A 12 10.64 16.23 17.20
CA ALA A 12 11.15 17.42 16.51
C ALA A 12 12.59 17.69 16.99
N ALA A 13 13.59 17.18 16.27
CA ALA A 13 14.94 17.76 16.18
C ALA A 13 15.82 16.97 15.19
N ALA A 14 16.09 17.62 14.06
CA ALA A 14 17.22 17.49 13.13
C ALA A 14 16.79 17.24 11.68
N ALA A 15 16.44 18.32 10.97
CA ALA A 15 16.44 18.36 9.51
C ALA A 15 17.55 19.32 9.06
N ALA A 16 18.50 18.83 8.26
CA ALA A 16 19.29 19.64 7.34
C ALA A 16 19.87 18.77 6.22
N ALA A 17 19.71 19.27 4.98
CA ALA A 17 20.28 18.84 3.71
C ALA A 17 19.72 17.56 3.04
N ALA A 18 18.59 17.73 2.34
CA ALA A 18 18.21 16.85 1.24
C ALA A 18 19.14 17.10 0.05
N THR A 19 20.12 16.22 -0.12
CA THR A 19 20.87 16.05 -1.37
C THR A 19 20.57 14.63 -1.83
N SER A 20 20.29 14.44 -3.11
CA SER A 20 20.01 13.14 -3.73
C SER A 20 21.16 12.16 -3.49
N LEU A 21 21.07 11.39 -2.42
CA LEU A 21 21.93 10.24 -2.16
C LEU A 21 21.31 9.07 -2.91
N LEU A 22 21.80 8.83 -4.12
CA LEU A 22 21.86 7.49 -4.67
C LEU A 22 22.52 6.62 -3.59
N HIS A 23 21.71 5.89 -2.83
CA HIS A 23 22.20 4.87 -1.93
C HIS A 23 22.77 3.77 -2.81
N THR A 24 24.07 3.86 -3.13
CA THR A 24 24.84 2.68 -3.47
C THR A 24 24.79 1.78 -2.23
N THR A 25 23.80 0.90 -2.18
CA THR A 25 23.75 -0.17 -1.20
C THR A 25 25.06 -0.93 -1.34
N ASN A 26 25.90 -0.80 -0.32
CA ASN A 26 27.16 -1.49 -0.26
C ASN A 26 26.84 -2.98 -0.07
N VAL A 27 26.68 -3.71 -1.18
CA VAL A 27 26.27 -5.12 -1.25
C VAL A 27 27.13 -6.03 -0.34
N LYS A 28 28.32 -5.57 0.09
CA LYS A 28 29.20 -6.27 1.04
C LYS A 28 28.77 -6.21 2.51
N ALA A 29 27.84 -5.34 2.91
CA ALA A 29 27.41 -5.20 4.31
C ALA A 29 26.18 -6.07 4.67
N GLN A 30 25.46 -6.57 3.67
CA GLN A 30 24.18 -7.28 3.87
C GLN A 30 24.36 -8.70 4.45
N THR A 31 25.58 -9.26 4.41
CA THR A 31 25.94 -10.60 4.90
C THR A 31 26.46 -10.65 6.34
N LYS A 32 26.29 -9.60 7.16
CA LYS A 32 26.84 -9.55 8.54
C LYS A 32 25.82 -9.33 9.67
N ARG A 33 24.53 -9.24 9.38
CA ARG A 33 23.51 -9.14 10.44
C ARG A 33 23.12 -10.54 10.89
N GLU A 34 23.63 -10.95 12.04
CA GLU A 34 23.40 -12.28 12.62
C GLU A 34 21.90 -12.53 12.88
N GLU A 35 21.14 -11.48 13.20
CA GLU A 35 19.69 -11.57 13.37
C GLU A 35 18.96 -11.92 12.07
N ILE A 36 19.45 -11.47 10.91
CA ILE A 36 18.87 -11.82 9.60
C ILE A 36 19.24 -13.24 9.23
N LYS A 37 20.48 -13.66 9.53
CA LYS A 37 20.88 -15.05 9.33
C LYS A 37 20.02 -15.99 10.19
N ALA A 38 19.82 -15.66 11.46
CA ALA A 38 18.96 -16.44 12.36
C ALA A 38 17.50 -16.50 11.85
N LEU A 39 16.96 -15.37 11.38
CA LEU A 39 15.63 -15.30 10.75
C LEU A 39 15.54 -16.29 9.58
N GLN A 40 16.51 -16.24 8.65
CA GLN A 40 16.56 -17.09 7.45
C GLN A 40 16.80 -18.58 7.76
N GLU A 41 17.44 -18.88 8.89
CA GLU A 41 17.60 -20.24 9.42
C GLU A 41 16.34 -20.76 10.15
N GLY A 42 15.27 -19.94 10.21
CA GLY A 42 13.98 -20.32 10.77
C GLY A 42 13.81 -20.03 12.26
N PHE A 43 14.67 -19.20 12.86
CA PHE A 43 14.52 -18.83 14.27
C PHE A 43 13.26 -17.98 14.49
N VAL A 44 12.35 -18.51 15.31
CA VAL A 44 11.16 -17.79 15.79
C VAL A 44 11.38 -17.45 17.26
N GLY A 45 11.30 -16.17 17.63
CA GLY A 45 11.40 -15.80 19.03
C GLY A 45 12.02 -14.45 19.30
N GLN A 46 12.09 -14.13 20.59
CA GLN A 46 12.85 -12.99 21.07
C GLN A 46 14.34 -13.21 20.81
N TYR A 47 14.95 -12.23 20.15
CA TYR A 47 16.37 -12.08 19.93
C TYR A 47 16.95 -11.01 20.87
N GLN A 48 18.19 -10.58 20.63
CA GLN A 48 18.86 -9.59 21.46
C GLN A 48 18.24 -8.18 21.31
N GLY A 49 18.23 -7.41 22.40
CA GLY A 49 17.94 -5.97 22.36
C GLY A 49 16.49 -5.57 22.09
N GLY A 50 15.51 -6.41 22.45
CA GLY A 50 14.09 -6.12 22.18
C GLY A 50 13.70 -6.35 20.71
N VAL A 51 14.51 -7.11 19.98
CA VAL A 51 14.18 -7.58 18.63
C VAL A 51 13.50 -8.94 18.71
N TYR A 52 12.45 -9.16 17.94
CA TYR A 52 11.79 -10.45 17.73
C TYR A 52 11.93 -10.86 16.26
N LEU A 53 12.16 -12.13 16.00
CA LEU A 53 12.29 -12.67 14.64
C LEU A 53 11.10 -13.58 14.34
N LEU A 54 10.50 -13.39 13.15
CA LEU A 54 9.34 -14.14 12.69
C LEU A 54 9.50 -14.51 11.20
N PRO A 55 10.16 -15.64 10.88
CA PRO A 55 10.28 -16.12 9.50
C PRO A 55 8.91 -16.45 8.90
N ALA A 56 8.84 -16.51 7.57
CA ALA A 56 7.64 -16.87 6.83
C ALA A 56 7.67 -18.37 6.50
N THR A 57 7.04 -19.18 7.34
CA THR A 57 6.89 -20.63 7.19
C THR A 57 5.42 -21.01 7.18
N ASN A 58 5.09 -22.26 6.86
CA ASN A 58 3.70 -22.72 6.87
C ASN A 58 3.05 -22.65 8.26
N GLU A 59 3.85 -22.57 9.33
CA GLU A 59 3.40 -22.46 10.72
C GLU A 59 3.18 -21.01 11.16
N THR A 60 3.77 -20.03 10.46
CA THR A 60 3.73 -18.61 10.84
C THR A 60 2.90 -17.75 9.90
N VAL A 61 2.49 -18.29 8.74
CA VAL A 61 1.64 -17.60 7.76
C VAL A 61 0.23 -18.16 7.70
N GLN A 62 -0.71 -17.35 7.22
CA GLN A 62 -2.05 -17.78 6.82
C GLN A 62 -2.32 -17.37 5.37
N TRP A 63 -3.02 -18.24 4.63
CA TRP A 63 -3.45 -17.93 3.27
C TRP A 63 -4.88 -17.41 3.26
N GLY A 64 -5.03 -16.13 2.92
CA GLY A 64 -6.30 -15.54 2.51
C GLY A 64 -7.26 -15.17 3.64
N TRP A 65 -6.84 -15.34 4.90
CA TRP A 65 -7.71 -15.12 6.05
C TRP A 65 -7.04 -14.34 7.16
N PHE A 66 -7.75 -13.33 7.67
CA PHE A 66 -7.61 -12.85 9.04
C PHE A 66 -8.53 -13.67 9.93
N ASN A 67 -8.00 -14.22 11.02
CA ASN A 67 -8.80 -15.04 11.94
C ASN A 67 -8.46 -14.70 13.39
N ASN A 68 -9.44 -14.16 14.11
CA ASN A 68 -9.28 -13.71 15.50
C ASN A 68 -8.93 -14.87 16.46
N ALA A 69 -9.23 -16.12 16.10
CA ALA A 69 -8.94 -17.29 16.91
C ALA A 69 -7.54 -17.89 16.65
N GLU A 70 -6.78 -17.34 15.71
CA GLU A 70 -5.42 -17.81 15.46
C GLU A 70 -4.54 -17.62 16.68
N THR A 71 -3.75 -18.65 16.98
CA THR A 71 -2.74 -18.54 18.04
C THR A 71 -1.68 -17.54 17.60
N PRO A 72 -1.34 -16.54 18.44
CA PRO A 72 -0.26 -15.61 18.12
C PRO A 72 1.05 -16.34 17.80
N ARG A 73 1.67 -15.98 16.68
CA ARG A 73 2.96 -16.52 16.23
C ARG A 73 4.15 -15.79 16.85
N ALA A 74 3.90 -14.60 17.37
CA ALA A 74 4.82 -13.83 18.19
C ALA A 74 4.04 -13.07 19.27
N ARG A 75 4.70 -12.80 20.40
CA ARG A 75 4.21 -11.91 21.46
C ARG A 75 5.31 -10.90 21.75
N ILE A 76 5.02 -9.61 21.65
CA ILE A 76 5.99 -8.52 21.79
C ILE A 76 5.50 -7.48 22.78
N GLN A 77 6.43 -6.75 23.41
CA GLN A 77 6.11 -5.60 24.25
C GLN A 77 5.95 -4.34 23.39
N SER A 78 5.23 -3.34 23.90
CA SER A 78 5.22 -2.01 23.28
C SER A 78 6.64 -1.42 23.27
N GLY A 79 7.08 -0.98 22.09
CA GLY A 79 8.43 -0.45 21.83
C GLY A 79 9.41 -1.48 21.26
N ASP A 80 9.06 -2.77 21.27
CA ASP A 80 9.87 -3.82 20.65
C ASP A 80 9.90 -3.67 19.12
N THR A 81 10.95 -4.24 18.53
CA THR A 81 11.09 -4.38 17.08
C THR A 81 10.81 -5.82 16.69
N ILE A 82 10.00 -6.03 15.66
CA ILE A 82 9.84 -7.33 15.00
C ILE A 82 10.40 -7.28 13.59
N ILE A 83 11.22 -8.26 13.26
CA ILE A 83 11.72 -8.49 11.90
C ILE A 83 11.01 -9.74 11.39
N LEU A 84 10.19 -9.58 10.36
CA LEU A 84 9.45 -10.66 9.76
C LEU A 84 9.81 -10.85 8.29
N GLU A 85 9.77 -12.09 7.82
CA GLU A 85 9.72 -12.37 6.38
C GLU A 85 8.26 -12.37 5.92
N THR A 86 8.06 -12.15 4.63
CA THR A 86 6.77 -12.42 3.99
C THR A 86 6.93 -13.50 2.93
N MET A 87 5.78 -14.02 2.48
CA MET A 87 5.70 -15.12 1.54
C MET A 87 5.04 -14.66 0.25
N MET A 88 5.45 -15.25 -0.88
CA MET A 88 4.79 -15.00 -2.15
C MET A 88 3.33 -15.48 -2.09
N ALA A 89 2.50 -14.93 -2.97
CA ALA A 89 1.08 -15.25 -3.06
C ALA A 89 0.79 -16.77 -3.06
N SER A 90 -0.34 -17.12 -2.45
CA SER A 90 -0.85 -18.49 -2.29
C SER A 90 0.16 -19.45 -1.65
N GLN A 91 0.84 -19.02 -0.58
CA GLN A 91 1.87 -19.76 0.14
C GLN A 91 3.04 -20.22 -0.75
N ASN A 92 3.65 -19.29 -1.49
CA ASN A 92 4.68 -19.55 -2.49
C ASN A 92 4.24 -20.45 -3.66
N GLN A 93 2.95 -20.63 -3.91
CA GLN A 93 2.50 -21.33 -5.13
C GLN A 93 2.54 -20.43 -6.36
N ILE A 94 2.65 -19.11 -6.20
CA ILE A 94 2.87 -18.18 -7.32
C ILE A 94 4.32 -17.69 -7.27
N LEU A 95 5.18 -18.32 -8.06
CA LEU A 95 6.59 -17.99 -8.22
C LEU A 95 6.91 -17.70 -9.69
N PRO A 96 8.05 -17.08 -10.01
CA PRO A 96 8.52 -16.97 -11.39
C PRO A 96 8.52 -18.32 -12.10
N GLY A 97 7.83 -18.40 -13.26
CA GLY A 97 7.68 -19.61 -14.07
C GLY A 97 6.33 -20.32 -13.94
N VAL A 98 5.50 -19.93 -12.97
CA VAL A 98 4.12 -20.46 -12.83
C VAL A 98 3.22 -19.88 -13.91
N SER A 99 2.46 -20.74 -14.59
CA SER A 99 1.62 -20.31 -15.72
C SER A 99 0.36 -19.57 -15.25
N ILE A 100 -0.25 -18.79 -16.15
CA ILE A 100 -1.50 -18.10 -15.83
C ILE A 100 -2.66 -19.08 -15.61
N GLU A 101 -2.65 -20.25 -16.26
CA GLU A 101 -3.62 -21.32 -16.03
C GLU A 101 -3.51 -21.88 -14.62
N GLU A 102 -2.29 -22.05 -14.10
CA GLU A 102 -2.05 -22.49 -12.72
C GLU A 102 -2.50 -21.43 -11.70
N ILE A 103 -2.17 -20.15 -11.94
CA ILE A 103 -2.63 -19.03 -11.09
C ILE A 103 -4.17 -18.95 -11.10
N THR A 104 -4.79 -19.08 -12.27
CA THR A 104 -6.25 -19.10 -12.42
C THR A 104 -6.86 -20.27 -11.66
N LYS A 105 -6.26 -21.46 -11.76
CA LYS A 105 -6.71 -22.65 -11.02
C LYS A 105 -6.64 -22.42 -9.50
N LEU A 106 -5.56 -21.84 -8.98
CA LEU A 106 -5.46 -21.51 -7.56
C LEU A 106 -6.60 -20.61 -7.10
N ARG A 107 -6.94 -19.58 -7.90
CA ARG A 107 -8.04 -18.66 -7.61
C ARG A 107 -9.41 -19.37 -7.62
N VAL A 108 -9.68 -20.21 -8.61
CA VAL A 108 -10.97 -20.91 -8.78
C VAL A 108 -11.17 -21.99 -7.72
N ASP A 109 -10.13 -22.76 -7.42
CA ASP A 109 -10.20 -23.87 -6.46
C ASP A 109 -10.32 -23.39 -4.99
N HIS A 110 -10.02 -22.12 -4.71
CA HIS A 110 -10.01 -21.54 -3.35
C HIS A 110 -10.87 -20.27 -3.25
N PRO A 111 -12.20 -20.38 -3.46
CA PRO A 111 -13.09 -19.23 -3.46
C PRO A 111 -13.04 -18.48 -2.12
N GLY A 112 -13.02 -17.15 -2.17
CA GLY A 112 -13.05 -16.26 -1.00
C GLY A 112 -11.70 -15.99 -0.33
N ARG A 113 -10.64 -16.78 -0.61
CA ARG A 113 -9.32 -16.57 0.02
C ARG A 113 -8.60 -15.32 -0.48
N GLY A 114 -8.67 -15.03 -1.78
CA GLY A 114 -7.66 -14.13 -2.36
C GLY A 114 -6.29 -14.80 -2.49
N PRO A 115 -5.32 -14.13 -3.12
CA PRO A 115 -3.96 -14.65 -3.26
C PRO A 115 -3.09 -14.40 -2.02
N HIS A 116 -3.52 -13.55 -1.08
CA HIS A 116 -2.63 -13.00 -0.06
C HIS A 116 -2.16 -14.06 0.94
N THR A 117 -0.86 -14.07 1.21
CA THR A 117 -0.27 -14.82 2.33
C THR A 117 0.25 -13.83 3.36
N VAL A 118 -0.25 -13.94 4.59
CA VAL A 118 0.03 -12.98 5.66
C VAL A 118 0.81 -13.66 6.79
N THR A 119 1.90 -13.04 7.24
CA THR A 119 2.70 -13.47 8.40
C THR A 119 2.11 -12.85 9.67
N GLY A 120 1.90 -13.67 10.71
CA GLY A 120 1.25 -13.27 11.96
C GLY A 120 0.26 -14.33 12.46
N PRO A 121 -0.66 -14.00 13.40
CA PRO A 121 -0.76 -12.72 14.08
C PRO A 121 0.36 -12.51 15.10
N ILE A 122 0.71 -11.25 15.31
CA ILE A 122 1.61 -10.78 16.35
C ILE A 122 0.77 -10.17 17.46
N PHE A 123 0.89 -10.68 18.68
CA PHE A 123 0.20 -10.14 19.84
C PHE A 123 1.07 -9.05 20.50
N VAL A 124 0.52 -7.85 20.66
CA VAL A 124 1.20 -6.72 21.29
C VAL A 124 0.72 -6.57 22.74
N GLU A 125 1.57 -6.92 23.70
CA GLU A 125 1.23 -6.89 25.12
C GLU A 125 0.76 -5.50 25.56
N GLY A 126 -0.36 -5.46 26.29
CA GLY A 126 -0.95 -4.21 26.80
C GLY A 126 -1.80 -3.40 25.81
N ALA A 127 -1.88 -3.80 24.53
CA ALA A 127 -2.82 -3.22 23.57
C ALA A 127 -4.26 -3.64 23.88
N GLN A 128 -5.17 -2.68 23.96
CA GLN A 128 -6.58 -2.88 24.29
C GLN A 128 -7.50 -2.14 23.30
N PRO A 129 -8.77 -2.57 23.15
CA PRO A 129 -9.71 -1.86 22.28
C PRO A 129 -9.80 -0.36 22.59
N GLY A 130 -9.69 0.49 21.57
CA GLY A 130 -9.65 1.95 21.68
C GLY A 130 -8.25 2.56 21.78
N ASP A 131 -7.20 1.73 21.89
CA ASP A 131 -5.82 2.15 21.67
C ASP A 131 -5.49 2.24 20.17
N VAL A 132 -4.26 2.64 19.86
CA VAL A 132 -3.70 2.67 18.50
C VAL A 132 -2.34 2.00 18.50
N LEU A 133 -2.08 1.12 17.54
CA LEU A 133 -0.72 0.69 17.23
C LEU A 133 -0.05 1.74 16.36
N LYS A 134 1.12 2.22 16.79
CA LYS A 134 2.04 3.02 15.99
C LYS A 134 3.15 2.11 15.49
N ILE A 135 3.15 1.85 14.19
CA ILE A 135 4.00 0.86 13.54
C ILE A 135 4.98 1.60 12.64
N LYS A 136 6.24 1.72 13.06
CA LYS A 136 7.31 2.31 12.25
C LYS A 136 7.91 1.25 11.34
N ILE A 137 7.88 1.48 10.04
CA ILE A 137 8.60 0.66 9.07
C ILE A 137 10.06 1.14 9.04
N ASN A 138 10.94 0.38 9.68
CA ASN A 138 12.36 0.73 9.77
C ASN A 138 13.12 0.34 8.51
N ARG A 139 12.78 -0.82 7.93
CA ARG A 139 13.50 -1.37 6.78
C ARG A 139 12.63 -2.34 5.98
N ILE A 140 12.78 -2.29 4.66
CA ILE A 140 12.21 -3.27 3.74
C ILE A 140 13.32 -3.82 2.83
N VAL A 141 13.48 -5.14 2.79
CA VAL A 141 14.33 -5.82 1.80
C VAL A 141 13.47 -6.79 1.00
N PRO A 142 13.10 -6.43 -0.25
CA PRO A 142 12.33 -7.33 -1.09
C PRO A 142 13.16 -8.53 -1.55
N ARG A 143 12.48 -9.62 -1.91
CA ARG A 143 13.06 -10.68 -2.74
C ARG A 143 13.39 -10.11 -4.10
N SER A 144 14.31 -10.75 -4.81
CA SER A 144 14.81 -10.26 -6.11
C SER A 144 13.88 -10.59 -7.27
N TYR A 145 12.60 -10.87 -7.01
CA TYR A 145 11.64 -11.29 -8.03
C TYR A 145 10.21 -10.96 -7.62
N GLY A 146 9.31 -10.95 -8.61
CA GLY A 146 7.87 -10.82 -8.40
C GLY A 146 7.07 -11.24 -9.63
N THR A 147 5.75 -11.20 -9.52
CA THR A 147 4.82 -11.57 -10.60
C THR A 147 3.67 -10.57 -10.65
N ASN A 148 3.29 -10.13 -11.85
CA ASN A 148 2.03 -9.43 -12.12
C ASN A 148 1.15 -10.36 -12.96
N TRP A 149 -0.17 -10.36 -12.77
CA TRP A 149 -1.05 -11.19 -13.58
C TRP A 149 -2.40 -10.55 -13.87
N ASN A 150 -2.91 -10.82 -15.08
CA ASN A 150 -4.28 -10.58 -15.51
C ASN A 150 -5.02 -11.92 -15.53
N LEU A 151 -6.13 -12.01 -14.80
CA LEU A 151 -6.98 -13.20 -14.79
C LEU A 151 -7.95 -13.20 -15.98
N PRO A 152 -8.48 -14.37 -16.40
CA PRO A 152 -9.48 -14.44 -17.45
C PRO A 152 -10.69 -13.53 -17.20
N GLY A 153 -11.16 -12.85 -18.24
CA GLY A 153 -12.26 -11.89 -18.16
C GLY A 153 -13.57 -12.46 -17.60
N GLU A 154 -13.82 -13.77 -17.76
CA GLU A 154 -14.99 -14.43 -17.16
C GLU A 154 -15.00 -14.45 -15.63
N LEU A 155 -13.85 -14.24 -14.98
CA LEU A 155 -13.77 -14.11 -13.52
C LEU A 155 -14.19 -12.73 -13.02
N ASN A 156 -14.30 -11.74 -13.91
CA ASN A 156 -14.74 -10.37 -13.62
C ASN A 156 -13.93 -9.71 -12.49
N LEU A 157 -12.58 -9.79 -12.59
CA LEU A 157 -11.62 -9.22 -11.65
C LEU A 157 -10.70 -8.22 -12.38
N GLY A 158 -10.26 -7.17 -11.67
CA GLY A 158 -9.63 -5.99 -12.26
C GLY A 158 -10.66 -4.93 -12.65
N GLN A 159 -10.20 -3.76 -13.07
CA GLN A 159 -11.08 -2.64 -13.44
C GLN A 159 -11.80 -2.86 -14.77
N PHE A 160 -11.15 -3.49 -15.76
CA PHE A 160 -11.66 -3.62 -17.12
C PHE A 160 -11.65 -5.06 -17.68
N PRO A 161 -12.19 -6.07 -16.94
CA PRO A 161 -12.08 -7.48 -17.32
C PRO A 161 -12.72 -7.83 -18.67
N GLN A 162 -13.71 -7.04 -19.12
CA GLN A 162 -14.40 -7.27 -20.40
C GLN A 162 -13.66 -6.65 -21.60
N LEU A 163 -12.80 -5.64 -21.35
CA LEU A 163 -12.00 -5.00 -22.39
C LEU A 163 -10.62 -5.66 -22.55
N PHE A 164 -10.11 -6.27 -21.49
CA PHE A 164 -8.85 -7.01 -21.47
C PHE A 164 -9.06 -8.43 -20.92
N PRO A 165 -9.83 -9.29 -21.62
CA PRO A 165 -10.21 -10.61 -21.13
C PRO A 165 -9.08 -11.64 -21.17
N GLU A 166 -7.99 -11.37 -21.90
CA GLU A 166 -6.92 -12.34 -22.11
C GLU A 166 -6.11 -12.58 -20.83
N PRO A 167 -5.93 -13.84 -20.40
CA PRO A 167 -5.10 -14.15 -19.25
C PRO A 167 -3.61 -13.92 -19.57
N GLN A 168 -2.87 -13.33 -18.62
CA GLN A 168 -1.41 -13.17 -18.71
C GLN A 168 -0.75 -13.27 -17.33
N ALA A 169 0.43 -13.88 -17.27
CA ALA A 169 1.35 -13.76 -16.15
C ALA A 169 2.67 -13.18 -16.65
N LYS A 170 3.18 -12.15 -15.97
CA LYS A 170 4.51 -11.58 -16.19
C LYS A 170 5.36 -11.81 -14.97
N HIS A 171 6.55 -12.36 -15.17
CA HIS A 171 7.51 -12.58 -14.10
C HIS A 171 8.64 -11.57 -14.21
N PHE A 172 9.01 -10.99 -13.07
CA PHE A 172 9.97 -9.91 -12.96
C PHE A 172 11.16 -10.36 -12.14
N TYR A 173 12.35 -9.99 -12.60
CA TYR A 173 13.58 -10.09 -11.83
C TYR A 173 14.03 -8.67 -11.49
N LEU A 174 14.10 -8.37 -10.20
CA LEU A 174 14.33 -7.02 -9.72
C LEU A 174 15.83 -6.73 -9.68
N ASP A 175 16.28 -5.68 -10.37
CA ASP A 175 17.62 -5.14 -10.18
C ASP A 175 17.62 -4.26 -8.93
N LEU A 176 17.82 -4.89 -7.77
CA LEU A 176 17.85 -4.22 -6.47
C LEU A 176 19.04 -3.26 -6.30
N ARG A 177 20.07 -3.33 -7.16
CA ARG A 177 21.18 -2.36 -7.11
C ARG A 177 20.82 -1.08 -7.82
N ARG A 178 20.17 -1.19 -8.99
CA ARG A 178 19.67 -0.05 -9.76
C ARG A 178 18.35 0.49 -9.21
N GLY A 179 17.61 -0.31 -8.45
CA GLY A 179 16.29 0.05 -7.93
C GLY A 179 15.22 0.05 -9.00
N VAL A 180 15.33 -0.83 -10.00
CA VAL A 180 14.40 -0.91 -11.14
C VAL A 180 14.07 -2.36 -11.50
N THR A 181 12.97 -2.55 -12.22
CA THR A 181 12.66 -3.78 -12.94
C THR A 181 12.30 -3.46 -14.38
N GLU A 182 12.72 -4.30 -15.32
CA GLU A 182 12.32 -4.16 -16.72
C GLU A 182 10.92 -4.77 -16.89
N PHE A 183 9.99 -4.00 -17.45
CA PHE A 183 8.64 -4.45 -17.79
C PHE A 183 8.58 -5.09 -19.17
N LEU A 184 9.22 -4.43 -20.13
CA LEU A 184 9.48 -4.84 -21.50
C LEU A 184 10.80 -4.19 -21.94
N PRO A 185 11.46 -4.68 -23.00
CA PRO A 185 12.66 -4.05 -23.51
C PRO A 185 12.51 -2.53 -23.69
N GLY A 186 13.34 -1.74 -22.99
CA GLY A 186 13.31 -0.27 -23.03
C GLY A 186 12.24 0.39 -22.14
N ILE A 187 11.54 -0.38 -21.32
CA ILE A 187 10.55 0.09 -20.33
C ILE A 187 10.98 -0.37 -18.94
N GLU A 188 11.39 0.59 -18.09
CA GLU A 188 11.84 0.32 -16.73
C GLU A 188 10.91 0.97 -15.71
N LEU A 189 10.62 0.22 -14.63
CA LEU A 189 9.78 0.66 -13.53
C LEU A 189 10.61 0.77 -12.25
N PRO A 190 10.46 1.87 -11.47
CA PRO A 190 11.18 2.02 -10.21
C PRO A 190 10.65 1.02 -9.17
N VAL A 191 11.54 0.26 -8.56
CA VAL A 191 11.24 -0.65 -7.45
C VAL A 191 11.14 0.17 -6.17
N ARG A 192 9.92 0.29 -5.63
CA ARG A 192 9.61 1.03 -4.41
C ARG A 192 8.74 0.13 -3.53
N PRO A 193 9.35 -0.80 -2.77
CA PRO A 193 8.62 -1.86 -2.12
C PRO A 193 7.82 -1.37 -0.91
N PHE A 194 6.65 -1.96 -0.70
CA PHE A 194 5.77 -1.69 0.46
C PHE A 194 4.85 -2.91 0.73
N PRO A 195 4.39 -3.10 1.97
CA PRO A 195 3.37 -4.10 2.26
C PRO A 195 1.99 -3.58 1.81
N GLY A 196 1.35 -4.26 0.86
CA GLY A 196 -0.06 -4.05 0.52
C GLY A 196 -0.97 -4.35 1.72
N ILE A 197 -0.61 -5.40 2.49
CA ILE A 197 -1.24 -5.71 3.76
C ILE A 197 -0.41 -5.28 4.97
N LEU A 198 -1.00 -4.39 5.77
CA LEU A 198 -0.66 -4.18 7.17
C LEU A 198 -1.96 -3.96 7.95
N GLY A 199 -2.30 -4.89 8.83
CA GLY A 199 -3.62 -4.86 9.49
C GLY A 199 -3.68 -5.60 10.81
N VAL A 200 -4.66 -5.22 11.63
CA VAL A 200 -4.96 -5.85 12.92
C VAL A 200 -6.27 -6.64 12.86
N ALA A 201 -6.61 -7.37 13.92
CA ALA A 201 -7.87 -8.09 13.96
C ALA A 201 -9.08 -7.15 13.98
N ARG A 202 -10.17 -7.61 13.36
CA ARG A 202 -11.46 -6.93 13.35
C ARG A 202 -12.13 -7.01 14.73
N PRO A 203 -13.02 -6.05 15.07
CA PRO A 203 -13.76 -6.10 16.33
C PRO A 203 -14.68 -7.32 16.40
N GLU A 204 -15.30 -7.71 15.29
CA GLU A 204 -16.09 -8.92 15.21
C GLU A 204 -15.18 -10.15 15.21
N SER A 205 -15.45 -11.11 16.11
CA SER A 205 -14.75 -12.39 16.12
C SER A 205 -15.17 -13.22 14.90
N GLY A 206 -14.19 -13.79 14.19
CA GLY A 206 -14.45 -14.65 13.06
C GLY A 206 -13.23 -14.84 12.17
N GLN A 207 -13.48 -15.48 11.03
CA GLN A 207 -12.54 -15.63 9.93
C GLN A 207 -13.02 -14.76 8.76
N TYR A 208 -12.16 -13.87 8.27
CA TYR A 208 -12.48 -12.86 7.25
C TYR A 208 -11.44 -12.87 6.15
N SER A 209 -11.88 -12.71 4.91
CA SER A 209 -10.98 -12.62 3.76
C SER A 209 -9.96 -11.49 3.96
N THR A 210 -8.72 -11.72 3.52
CA THR A 210 -7.67 -10.69 3.52
C THR A 210 -7.82 -9.67 2.38
N VAL A 211 -8.77 -9.87 1.46
CA VAL A 211 -8.94 -9.01 0.27
C VAL A 211 -9.47 -7.60 0.62
N PRO A 212 -10.57 -7.41 1.37
CA PRO A 212 -11.06 -6.06 1.63
C PRO A 212 -10.22 -5.32 2.70
N PRO A 213 -9.81 -4.06 2.46
CA PRO A 213 -9.33 -3.18 3.53
C PRO A 213 -10.46 -2.78 4.50
N GLY A 214 -10.09 -2.09 5.57
CA GLY A 214 -11.04 -1.41 6.44
C GLY A 214 -10.39 -0.60 7.56
N PRO A 215 -11.17 -0.19 8.57
CA PRO A 215 -10.66 0.50 9.78
C PRO A 215 -9.48 -0.21 10.46
N PHE A 216 -9.41 -1.53 10.34
CA PHE A 216 -8.35 -2.39 10.86
C PHE A 216 -7.08 -2.42 9.99
N GLY A 217 -6.98 -1.57 8.96
CA GLY A 217 -5.94 -1.65 7.95
C GLY A 217 -6.28 -2.75 6.94
N GLY A 218 -5.42 -3.75 6.83
CA GLY A 218 -5.59 -4.85 5.88
C GLY A 218 -4.99 -4.48 4.53
N ASN A 219 -5.69 -4.83 3.44
CA ASN A 219 -5.26 -4.65 2.05
C ASN A 219 -5.36 -3.19 1.60
N LEU A 220 -4.50 -2.34 2.15
CA LEU A 220 -4.55 -0.90 1.90
C LEU A 220 -3.99 -0.55 0.53
N ASP A 221 -3.06 -1.34 -0.01
CA ASP A 221 -2.45 -1.13 -1.34
C ASP A 221 -2.02 0.33 -1.54
N CYS A 222 -1.50 0.93 -0.46
CA CYS A 222 -1.11 2.32 -0.44
C CYS A 222 0.40 2.38 -0.64
N ARG A 223 0.83 2.63 -1.88
CA ARG A 223 2.24 2.72 -2.31
C ARG A 223 3.11 3.76 -1.58
N GLU A 224 2.51 4.55 -0.69
CA GLU A 224 3.22 5.47 0.19
C GLU A 224 3.64 4.83 1.53
N ILE A 225 3.18 3.62 1.88
CA ILE A 225 3.55 2.86 3.10
C ILE A 225 4.92 2.19 2.92
N VAL A 226 5.94 2.99 2.68
CA VAL A 226 7.29 2.50 2.37
C VAL A 226 8.20 2.52 3.60
N GLU A 227 9.43 2.02 3.44
CA GLU A 227 10.51 2.21 4.42
C GLU A 227 10.57 3.69 4.89
N GLY A 228 10.64 3.88 6.20
CA GLY A 228 10.68 5.20 6.81
C GLY A 228 9.31 5.79 7.15
N THR A 229 8.20 5.16 6.76
CA THR A 229 6.86 5.59 7.19
C THR A 229 6.44 4.98 8.53
N THR A 230 5.49 5.64 9.20
CA THR A 230 4.80 5.14 10.40
C THR A 230 3.32 4.99 10.10
N VAL A 231 2.73 3.83 10.37
CA VAL A 231 1.29 3.58 10.23
C VAL A 231 0.65 3.53 11.61
N TYR A 232 -0.44 4.25 11.79
CA TYR A 232 -1.23 4.31 13.02
C TYR A 232 -2.53 3.53 12.79
N ILE A 233 -2.70 2.36 13.41
CA ILE A 233 -3.86 1.49 13.22
C ILE A 233 -4.67 1.38 14.52
N PRO A 234 -6.00 1.64 14.51
CA PRO A 234 -6.83 1.48 15.68
C PRO A 234 -6.91 0.02 16.15
N VAL A 235 -6.87 -0.18 17.47
CA VAL A 235 -6.95 -1.50 18.10
C VAL A 235 -8.40 -1.84 18.43
N PHE A 236 -8.85 -3.03 18.01
CA PHE A 236 -10.23 -3.50 18.21
C PHE A 236 -10.37 -4.68 19.16
N VAL A 237 -9.29 -5.43 19.36
CA VAL A 237 -9.24 -6.60 20.24
C VAL A 237 -7.99 -6.53 21.12
N GLU A 238 -8.02 -7.24 22.24
CA GLU A 238 -6.84 -7.38 23.10
C GLU A 238 -5.64 -7.91 22.31
N GLY A 239 -4.48 -7.28 22.51
CA GLY A 239 -3.25 -7.63 21.83
C GLY A 239 -3.19 -7.20 20.35
N ALA A 240 -4.25 -6.57 19.83
CA ALA A 240 -4.46 -6.16 18.44
C ALA A 240 -4.47 -7.28 17.39
N LEU A 241 -3.57 -8.26 17.49
CA LEU A 241 -3.28 -9.30 16.48
C LEU A 241 -2.86 -8.66 15.16
N LEU A 242 -1.58 -8.28 15.04
CA LEU A 242 -1.03 -7.64 13.85
C LEU A 242 -0.57 -8.66 12.81
N TRP A 243 -0.91 -8.41 11.54
CA TRP A 243 -0.45 -9.16 10.36
C TRP A 243 0.18 -8.23 9.34
N SER A 244 1.11 -8.78 8.55
CA SER A 244 1.57 -8.16 7.32
C SER A 244 1.83 -9.20 6.24
N GLY A 245 1.68 -8.81 4.98
CA GLY A 245 1.83 -9.68 3.81
C GLY A 245 1.59 -8.89 2.54
N ASP A 246 1.24 -9.61 1.47
CA ASP A 246 0.91 -9.02 0.17
C ASP A 246 1.93 -7.97 -0.26
N SER A 247 3.18 -8.42 -0.37
CA SER A 247 4.31 -7.53 -0.51
C SER A 247 4.47 -7.09 -1.95
N HIS A 248 4.44 -5.80 -2.21
CA HIS A 248 4.55 -5.28 -3.58
C HIS A 248 5.95 -4.74 -3.83
N ALA A 249 6.48 -4.98 -5.02
CA ALA A 249 7.72 -4.35 -5.48
C ALA A 249 7.48 -3.07 -6.27
N VAL A 250 6.39 -3.02 -7.04
CA VAL A 250 5.99 -1.92 -7.92
C VAL A 250 4.46 -1.87 -7.98
N GLN A 251 3.88 -0.71 -7.74
CA GLN A 251 2.44 -0.48 -7.92
C GLN A 251 2.19 0.98 -8.35
N GLY A 252 1.25 1.18 -9.27
CA GLY A 252 0.68 2.47 -9.63
C GLY A 252 -0.51 2.86 -8.73
N ASN A 253 -0.79 4.15 -8.60
CA ASN A 253 -2.03 4.58 -7.97
C ASN A 253 -3.22 4.14 -8.84
N GLY A 254 -4.05 3.27 -8.29
CA GLY A 254 -5.21 2.67 -8.93
C GLY A 254 -5.17 1.13 -8.99
N GLU A 255 -3.98 0.51 -9.10
CA GLU A 255 -3.81 -0.95 -9.16
C GLU A 255 -4.76 -1.64 -10.18
N ILE A 256 -4.97 -0.99 -11.32
CA ILE A 256 -6.17 -1.20 -12.12
C ILE A 256 -6.30 -2.59 -12.76
N ASN A 257 -5.20 -3.33 -12.91
CA ASN A 257 -5.18 -4.69 -13.49
C ASN A 257 -5.53 -5.79 -12.48
N LEU A 258 -5.80 -5.44 -11.21
CA LEU A 258 -5.97 -6.33 -10.05
C LEU A 258 -4.71 -6.48 -9.21
N THR A 259 -3.53 -6.48 -9.84
CA THR A 259 -2.28 -6.80 -9.14
C THR A 259 -1.18 -5.77 -9.38
N ALA A 260 -0.28 -5.71 -8.41
CA ALA A 260 1.01 -5.06 -8.47
C ALA A 260 2.05 -5.97 -9.15
N VAL A 261 3.34 -5.65 -9.01
CA VAL A 261 4.39 -6.68 -9.06
C VAL A 261 4.44 -7.33 -7.68
N GLU A 262 3.66 -8.41 -7.54
CA GLU A 262 3.53 -9.19 -6.31
C GLU A 262 4.84 -9.88 -5.97
N SER A 263 5.30 -9.69 -4.76
CA SER A 263 6.61 -10.11 -4.27
C SER A 263 6.51 -10.65 -2.83
N ALA A 264 7.65 -10.78 -2.20
CA ALA A 264 7.82 -11.14 -0.80
C ALA A 264 9.05 -10.42 -0.26
N PHE A 265 9.17 -10.31 1.05
CA PHE A 265 10.23 -9.61 1.74
C PHE A 265 11.12 -10.62 2.46
N ASN A 266 12.44 -10.50 2.22
CA ASN A 266 13.45 -11.15 3.06
C ASN A 266 13.57 -10.46 4.42
N GLU A 267 13.09 -9.21 4.52
CA GLU A 267 13.04 -8.45 5.76
C GLU A 267 11.94 -7.39 5.67
N LEU A 268 11.00 -7.44 6.60
CA LEU A 268 10.14 -6.34 6.99
C LEU A 268 10.40 -6.05 8.47
N ASN A 269 11.10 -4.94 8.74
CA ASN A 269 11.51 -4.55 10.08
C ASN A 269 10.58 -3.46 10.62
N LEU A 270 9.84 -3.78 11.68
CA LEU A 270 8.80 -2.95 12.26
C LEU A 270 9.07 -2.67 13.74
N THR A 271 9.03 -1.42 14.18
CA THR A 271 8.93 -1.09 15.61
C THR A 271 7.47 -0.79 15.96
N VAL A 272 6.94 -1.43 17.00
CA VAL A 272 5.52 -1.37 17.33
C VAL A 272 5.32 -0.78 18.72
N GLU A 273 4.64 0.36 18.81
CA GLU A 273 4.30 1.06 20.05
C GLU A 273 2.77 1.10 20.24
N VAL A 274 2.30 0.99 21.49
CA VAL A 274 0.89 1.15 21.85
C VAL A 274 0.63 2.57 22.36
N ILE A 275 -0.18 3.33 21.65
CA ILE A 275 -0.68 4.64 22.08
C ILE A 275 -2.01 4.43 22.82
N LYS A 276 -2.05 4.81 24.10
CA LYS A 276 -3.20 4.56 24.97
C LYS A 276 -4.30 5.61 24.82
N GLY A 277 -5.55 5.15 24.68
CA GLY A 277 -6.75 5.99 24.83
C GLY A 277 -6.90 7.13 23.81
N GLN A 278 -6.37 6.95 22.59
CA GLN A 278 -6.49 7.92 21.49
C GLN A 278 -7.12 7.25 20.26
N PRO A 279 -8.42 6.91 20.31
CA PRO A 279 -9.03 6.07 19.28
C PRO A 279 -9.04 6.76 17.91
N LEU A 280 -8.71 5.97 16.88
CA LEU A 280 -8.87 6.34 15.48
C LEU A 280 -10.07 5.60 14.87
N THR A 281 -10.67 6.21 13.85
CA THR A 281 -11.72 5.56 13.04
C THR A 281 -11.09 4.82 11.86
N TRP A 282 -10.12 5.44 11.20
CA TRP A 282 -9.34 4.87 10.11
C TRP A 282 -7.85 4.96 10.38
N PRO A 283 -7.02 4.12 9.74
CA PRO A 283 -5.58 4.27 9.84
C PRO A 283 -5.10 5.62 9.33
N ARG A 284 -4.00 6.11 9.89
CA ARG A 284 -3.25 7.27 9.41
C ARG A 284 -1.84 6.85 9.06
N VAL A 285 -1.22 7.49 8.07
CA VAL A 285 0.17 7.23 7.70
C VAL A 285 0.98 8.51 7.85
N GLU A 286 2.20 8.37 8.32
CA GLU A 286 3.15 9.44 8.47
C GLU A 286 4.41 9.10 7.69
N SER A 287 4.68 9.84 6.62
CA SER A 287 5.96 9.80 5.94
C SER A 287 6.91 10.84 6.54
N PRO A 288 8.20 10.85 6.14
CA PRO A 288 9.11 11.91 6.58
C PRO A 288 8.63 13.32 6.24
N THR A 289 7.86 13.49 5.16
CA THR A 289 7.46 14.80 4.62
C THR A 289 5.97 15.08 4.69
N HIS A 290 5.12 14.06 4.82
CA HIS A 290 3.66 14.20 4.75
C HIS A 290 2.95 13.44 5.88
N TRP A 291 1.77 13.93 6.22
CA TRP A 291 0.71 13.15 6.84
C TRP A 291 -0.23 12.64 5.77
N LEU A 292 -0.75 11.43 5.96
CA LEU A 292 -1.74 10.83 5.08
C LEU A 292 -2.95 10.37 5.87
N THR A 293 -4.11 10.68 5.33
CA THR A 293 -5.42 10.15 5.74
C THR A 293 -5.98 9.29 4.61
N LEU A 294 -6.88 8.38 4.97
CA LEU A 294 -7.37 7.32 4.08
C LEU A 294 -8.90 7.32 4.05
N GLY A 295 -9.48 6.92 2.93
CA GLY A 295 -10.90 6.63 2.80
C GLY A 295 -11.12 5.42 1.89
N TYR A 296 -11.90 4.46 2.36
CA TYR A 296 -12.27 3.28 1.59
C TYR A 296 -13.78 3.02 1.69
N ASP A 297 -14.39 2.71 0.57
CA ASP A 297 -15.78 2.25 0.48
C ASP A 297 -16.02 1.47 -0.82
N ARG A 298 -17.12 0.74 -0.93
CA ARG A 298 -17.51 0.07 -2.19
C ARG A 298 -17.82 1.08 -3.30
N ASP A 299 -18.35 2.24 -2.93
CA ASP A 299 -18.60 3.38 -3.82
C ASP A 299 -17.48 4.42 -3.66
N MET A 300 -16.81 4.77 -4.76
CA MET A 300 -15.66 5.67 -4.70
C MET A 300 -16.04 7.11 -4.29
N ASN A 301 -17.27 7.55 -4.57
CA ASN A 301 -17.77 8.85 -4.08
C ASN A 301 -17.85 8.86 -2.54
N THR A 302 -18.32 7.76 -1.97
CA THR A 302 -18.35 7.54 -0.52
C THR A 302 -16.94 7.42 0.06
N ALA A 303 -16.01 6.75 -0.62
CA ALA A 303 -14.60 6.69 -0.22
C ALA A 303 -13.97 8.10 -0.15
N ILE A 304 -14.23 8.95 -1.15
CA ILE A 304 -13.79 10.36 -1.16
C ILE A 304 -14.43 11.16 -0.02
N ARG A 305 -15.72 10.96 0.27
CA ARG A 305 -16.38 11.61 1.40
C ARG A 305 -15.78 11.20 2.75
N ILE A 306 -15.51 9.91 2.95
CA ILE A 306 -14.82 9.40 4.16
C ILE A 306 -13.44 10.03 4.27
N LEU A 307 -12.70 10.10 3.16
CA LEU A 307 -11.39 10.76 3.12
C LEU A 307 -11.49 12.23 3.51
N GLU A 308 -12.43 13.01 2.95
CA GLU A 308 -12.66 14.41 3.34
C GLU A 308 -12.91 14.54 4.84
N GLU A 309 -13.81 13.71 5.39
CA GLU A 309 -14.16 13.72 6.82
C GLU A 309 -12.94 13.43 7.71
N GLU A 310 -12.18 12.37 7.41
CA GLU A 310 -10.97 12.01 8.18
C GLU A 310 -9.86 13.05 8.03
N THR A 311 -9.71 13.66 6.85
CA THR A 311 -8.70 14.70 6.60
C THR A 311 -9.03 15.98 7.35
N ILE A 312 -10.28 16.44 7.31
CA ILE A 312 -10.74 17.63 8.04
C ILE A 312 -10.59 17.41 9.55
N LYS A 313 -10.99 16.24 10.05
CA LYS A 313 -10.81 15.86 11.45
C LYS A 313 -9.34 15.89 11.84
N PHE A 314 -8.46 15.27 11.05
CA PHE A 314 -7.03 15.26 11.32
C PHE A 314 -6.42 16.67 11.31
N ILE A 315 -6.73 17.52 10.33
CA ILE A 315 -6.22 18.91 10.29
C ILE A 315 -6.71 19.70 11.51
N SER A 316 -7.97 19.49 11.92
CA SER A 316 -8.53 20.14 13.11
C SER A 316 -7.78 19.72 14.38
N GLU A 317 -7.46 18.44 14.53
CA GLU A 317 -6.66 17.91 15.63
C GLU A 317 -5.21 18.41 15.58
N TRP A 318 -4.62 18.42 14.39
CA TRP A 318 -3.20 18.74 14.18
C TRP A 318 -2.90 20.24 14.33
N LYS A 319 -3.73 21.09 13.72
CA LYS A 319 -3.51 22.55 13.65
C LYS A 319 -4.44 23.36 14.52
N GLY A 320 -5.45 22.75 15.15
CA GLY A 320 -6.45 23.47 15.94
C GLY A 320 -7.39 24.33 15.09
N MET A 321 -7.47 24.06 13.79
CA MET A 321 -8.37 24.74 12.85
C MET A 321 -9.81 24.29 13.07
N ASN A 322 -10.78 25.17 12.85
CA ASN A 322 -12.17 24.74 12.76
C ASN A 322 -12.44 24.03 11.42
N SER A 323 -13.58 23.34 11.30
CA SER A 323 -13.89 22.52 10.11
C SER A 323 -13.84 23.30 8.79
N ARG A 324 -14.21 24.58 8.77
CA ARG A 324 -14.16 25.42 7.55
C ARG A 324 -12.73 25.71 7.16
N GLU A 325 -11.90 26.11 8.12
CA GLU A 325 -10.47 26.37 7.92
C GLU A 325 -9.72 25.10 7.50
N ALA A 326 -10.02 23.97 8.15
CA ALA A 326 -9.46 22.67 7.83
C ALA A 326 -9.82 22.22 6.41
N ARG A 327 -11.07 22.42 5.97
CA ARG A 327 -11.48 22.16 4.58
C ARG A 327 -10.70 23.04 3.60
N GLN A 328 -10.58 24.34 3.87
CA GLN A 328 -9.77 25.23 3.03
C GLN A 328 -8.30 24.81 2.98
N TYR A 329 -7.74 24.37 4.11
CA TYR A 329 -6.38 23.85 4.19
C TYR A 329 -6.20 22.61 3.31
N MET A 330 -7.12 21.63 3.42
CA MET A 330 -7.14 20.44 2.57
C MET A 330 -7.22 20.82 1.09
N THR A 331 -8.12 21.72 0.68
CA THR A 331 -8.22 22.18 -0.71
C THR A 331 -6.96 22.87 -1.23
N THR A 332 -6.21 23.54 -0.35
CA THR A 332 -5.02 24.31 -0.74
C THR A 332 -3.76 23.44 -0.83
N TYR A 333 -3.65 22.43 0.05
CA TYR A 333 -2.40 21.69 0.26
C TYR A 333 -2.52 20.17 0.13
N GLY A 334 -3.74 19.64 0.00
CA GLY A 334 -3.99 18.20 -0.11
C GLY A 334 -3.76 17.67 -1.52
N ASP A 335 -2.88 16.68 -1.66
CA ASP A 335 -2.70 15.89 -2.88
C ASP A 335 -3.48 14.58 -2.72
N ILE A 336 -4.62 14.47 -3.40
CA ILE A 336 -5.52 13.32 -3.28
C ILE A 336 -5.20 12.32 -4.40
N ARG A 337 -4.96 11.07 -4.02
CA ARG A 337 -4.60 10.00 -4.94
C ARG A 337 -5.45 8.75 -4.71
N VAL A 338 -5.54 7.93 -5.74
CA VAL A 338 -6.29 6.66 -5.72
C VAL A 338 -5.31 5.54 -5.36
N ALA A 339 -5.49 4.87 -4.22
CA ALA A 339 -4.66 3.74 -3.86
C ALA A 339 -4.92 2.55 -4.80
N GLU A 340 -6.19 2.13 -4.83
CA GLU A 340 -6.66 0.95 -5.57
C GLU A 340 -8.15 1.11 -5.95
N VAL A 341 -8.57 0.46 -7.04
CA VAL A 341 -9.99 0.38 -7.45
C VAL A 341 -10.45 -1.04 -7.77
N VAL A 342 -9.69 -2.04 -7.34
CA VAL A 342 -9.87 -3.43 -7.79
C VAL A 342 -10.24 -4.38 -6.65
N ASN A 343 -10.06 -3.94 -5.41
CA ASN A 343 -10.57 -4.66 -4.27
C ASN A 343 -12.10 -4.57 -4.21
N GLN A 344 -12.69 -5.28 -3.25
CA GLN A 344 -14.12 -5.17 -2.98
C GLN A 344 -14.54 -3.75 -2.56
N LEU A 345 -13.59 -3.00 -1.98
CA LEU A 345 -13.68 -1.57 -1.69
C LEU A 345 -12.76 -0.82 -2.68
N LYS A 346 -12.87 0.50 -2.73
CA LYS A 346 -12.06 1.44 -3.51
C LYS A 346 -11.35 2.37 -2.54
N GLY A 347 -10.07 2.61 -2.76
CA GLY A 347 -9.20 3.35 -1.85
C GLY A 347 -8.75 4.69 -2.39
N VAL A 348 -8.88 5.73 -1.58
CA VAL A 348 -8.29 7.05 -1.82
C VAL A 348 -7.54 7.54 -0.59
N TYR A 349 -6.51 8.35 -0.80
CA TYR A 349 -5.72 8.94 0.27
C TYR A 349 -5.35 10.39 -0.03
N CYS A 350 -5.22 11.20 1.01
CA CYS A 350 -4.83 12.61 0.92
C CYS A 350 -3.46 12.80 1.57
N MET A 351 -2.49 13.34 0.81
CA MET A 351 -1.18 13.71 1.35
C MET A 351 -1.18 15.18 1.76
N LEU A 352 -0.82 15.47 3.00
CA LEU A 352 -0.69 16.81 3.56
C LEU A 352 0.77 17.09 3.95
N PRO A 353 1.40 18.14 3.43
CA PRO A 353 2.79 18.44 3.77
C PRO A 353 2.92 18.81 5.25
N LYS A 354 3.92 18.25 5.95
CA LYS A 354 4.18 18.56 7.36
C LYS A 354 4.68 19.99 7.55
N GLU A 355 5.57 20.40 6.66
CA GLU A 355 6.17 21.73 6.64
C GLU A 355 5.37 22.68 5.75
N ALA A 356 5.59 23.98 5.93
CA ALA A 356 5.00 24.98 5.07
C ALA A 356 5.44 24.75 3.61
N SER A 357 4.47 24.61 2.72
CA SER A 357 4.65 24.44 1.28
C SER A 357 3.82 25.50 0.55
N PRO A 358 4.22 25.92 -0.66
CA PRO A 358 3.29 26.58 -1.57
C PRO A 358 2.03 25.75 -1.78
N ALA A 359 0.93 26.42 -2.15
CA ALA A 359 -0.28 25.74 -2.61
C ALA A 359 0.05 24.82 -3.80
N LEU A 360 -0.60 23.66 -3.85
CA LEU A 360 -0.41 22.74 -4.96
C LEU A 360 -0.92 23.37 -6.26
N PRO A 361 -0.17 23.28 -7.38
CA PRO A 361 -0.70 23.71 -8.66
C PRO A 361 -1.88 22.81 -9.07
N PRO A 362 -2.81 23.32 -9.89
CA PRO A 362 -3.83 22.47 -10.49
C PRO A 362 -3.21 21.29 -11.24
N LEU A 363 -3.88 20.14 -11.18
CA LEU A 363 -3.44 18.97 -11.94
C LEU A 363 -3.49 19.27 -13.45
N PRO A 364 -2.49 18.81 -14.22
CA PRO A 364 -2.45 19.05 -15.65
C PRO A 364 -3.64 18.39 -16.34
N GLN A 365 -4.22 19.04 -17.35
CA GLN A 365 -5.30 18.50 -18.18
C GLN A 365 -4.81 18.01 -19.55
N ALA A 366 -3.54 18.28 -19.86
CA ALA A 366 -2.85 17.88 -21.07
C ALA A 366 -1.43 17.45 -20.72
N ASP A 367 -0.76 16.84 -21.67
CA ASP A 367 0.61 16.40 -21.52
C ASP A 367 1.54 17.47 -20.97
N THR A 368 2.43 17.01 -20.10
CA THR A 368 3.54 17.83 -19.64
C THR A 368 4.84 17.29 -20.24
N ARG A 369 5.95 17.97 -19.93
CA ARG A 369 7.28 17.45 -20.24
C ARG A 369 7.49 16.05 -19.67
N ASP A 370 6.97 15.82 -18.46
CA ASP A 370 7.34 14.65 -17.65
C ASP A 370 6.24 13.56 -17.64
N TYR A 371 5.02 13.88 -18.09
CA TYR A 371 3.87 12.98 -18.02
C TYR A 371 3.04 12.96 -19.30
N TYR A 372 2.58 11.76 -19.66
CA TYR A 372 1.34 11.59 -20.41
C TYR A 372 0.16 11.80 -19.49
N VAL A 373 -0.85 12.53 -19.94
CA VAL A 373 -1.96 12.94 -19.09
C VAL A 373 -3.30 12.74 -19.80
N THR A 374 -4.23 12.12 -19.09
CA THR A 374 -5.66 12.12 -19.38
C THR A 374 -6.43 12.60 -18.16
N HIS A 375 -7.63 13.12 -18.39
CA HIS A 375 -8.52 13.53 -17.31
C HIS A 375 -9.97 13.34 -17.73
N ALA A 376 -10.84 13.12 -16.75
CA ALA A 376 -12.27 13.06 -16.97
C ALA A 376 -13.01 13.68 -15.77
N VAL A 377 -14.16 14.27 -16.07
CA VAL A 377 -15.05 14.86 -15.07
C VAL A 377 -16.40 14.15 -15.17
N ASN A 378 -16.87 13.60 -14.05
CA ASN A 378 -18.16 12.92 -13.97
C ASN A 378 -18.76 13.07 -12.57
N ALA A 379 -20.08 13.03 -12.42
CA ALA A 379 -20.72 13.01 -11.10
C ALA A 379 -20.34 11.77 -10.28
N ASP A 380 -20.02 10.66 -10.95
CA ASP A 380 -19.53 9.43 -10.36
C ASP A 380 -17.99 9.33 -10.48
N ALA A 381 -17.30 9.25 -9.33
CA ALA A 381 -15.84 9.12 -9.28
C ALA A 381 -15.30 7.88 -10.02
N MET A 382 -15.98 6.73 -9.94
CA MET A 382 -15.55 5.52 -10.64
C MET A 382 -15.70 5.71 -12.15
N GLU A 383 -16.74 6.37 -12.62
CA GLU A 383 -16.92 6.63 -14.05
C GLU A 383 -15.85 7.60 -14.58
N ALA A 384 -15.53 8.66 -13.82
CA ALA A 384 -14.40 9.54 -14.15
C ALA A 384 -13.07 8.77 -14.18
N MET A 385 -12.83 7.89 -13.20
CA MET A 385 -11.65 7.03 -13.17
C MET A 385 -11.60 6.08 -14.37
N ASN A 386 -12.72 5.46 -14.75
CA ASN A 386 -12.82 4.57 -15.90
C ASN A 386 -12.46 5.28 -17.20
N VAL A 387 -13.10 6.42 -17.49
CA VAL A 387 -12.86 7.20 -18.70
C VAL A 387 -11.41 7.68 -18.78
N SER A 388 -10.90 8.22 -17.67
CA SER A 388 -9.54 8.76 -17.61
C SER A 388 -8.47 7.68 -17.79
N ALA A 389 -8.60 6.55 -17.08
CA ALA A 389 -7.65 5.45 -17.16
C ALA A 389 -7.69 4.75 -18.53
N LEU A 390 -8.87 4.47 -19.07
CA LEU A 390 -9.01 3.81 -20.37
C LEU A 390 -8.42 4.67 -21.50
N ALA A 391 -8.70 5.98 -21.49
CA ALA A 391 -8.10 6.90 -22.46
C ALA A 391 -6.56 6.93 -22.38
N LEU A 392 -5.99 6.77 -21.17
CA LEU A 392 -4.53 6.70 -21.02
C LEU A 392 -3.98 5.38 -21.57
N ILE A 393 -4.65 4.26 -21.31
CA ILE A 393 -4.25 2.94 -21.82
C ILE A 393 -4.27 2.94 -23.34
N GLU A 394 -5.37 3.36 -23.96
CA GLU A 394 -5.53 3.47 -25.42
C GLU A 394 -4.44 4.36 -26.03
N ARG A 395 -4.17 5.50 -25.39
CA ARG A 395 -3.14 6.42 -25.85
C ARG A 395 -1.74 5.84 -25.77
N ILE A 396 -1.38 5.18 -24.67
CA ILE A 396 -0.06 4.53 -24.54
C ILE A 396 0.06 3.36 -25.52
N GLN A 397 -1.01 2.61 -25.74
CA GLN A 397 -1.07 1.56 -26.75
C GLN A 397 -0.74 2.11 -28.14
N GLU A 398 -1.39 3.19 -28.56
CA GLU A 398 -1.18 3.82 -29.87
C GLU A 398 0.20 4.47 -30.00
N GLU A 399 0.61 5.31 -29.05
CA GLU A 399 1.85 6.08 -29.15
C GLU A 399 3.12 5.22 -28.98
N LYS A 400 3.03 4.12 -28.23
CA LYS A 400 4.19 3.25 -27.92
C LYS A 400 4.14 1.90 -28.61
N GLY A 401 3.07 1.61 -29.35
CA GLY A 401 2.89 0.34 -30.05
C GLY A 401 2.85 -0.86 -29.10
N LEU A 402 2.36 -0.68 -27.87
CA LEU A 402 2.18 -1.79 -26.93
C LEU A 402 0.98 -2.64 -27.36
N VAL A 403 1.03 -3.94 -27.06
CA VAL A 403 -0.18 -4.76 -27.15
C VAL A 403 -1.18 -4.32 -26.07
N PRO A 404 -2.50 -4.42 -26.29
CA PRO A 404 -3.51 -3.86 -25.38
C PRO A 404 -3.34 -4.29 -23.91
N LEU A 405 -3.13 -5.59 -23.68
CA LEU A 405 -2.96 -6.13 -22.33
C LEU A 405 -1.66 -5.68 -21.65
N ASP A 406 -0.59 -5.44 -22.43
CA ASP A 406 0.66 -4.89 -21.88
C ASP A 406 0.49 -3.42 -21.49
N ALA A 407 -0.28 -2.63 -22.24
CA ALA A 407 -0.60 -1.26 -21.87
C ALA A 407 -1.45 -1.20 -20.59
N TYR A 408 -2.44 -2.10 -20.46
CA TYR A 408 -3.25 -2.22 -19.26
C TYR A 408 -2.43 -2.65 -18.03
N SER A 409 -1.60 -3.68 -18.18
CA SER A 409 -0.71 -4.15 -17.11
C SER A 409 0.30 -3.08 -16.71
N LEU A 410 0.92 -2.38 -17.67
CA LEU A 410 1.83 -1.26 -17.41
C LEU A 410 1.13 -0.13 -16.63
N ALA A 411 -0.11 0.19 -17.00
CA ALA A 411 -0.90 1.18 -16.28
C ALA A 411 -1.13 0.77 -14.82
N SER A 412 -1.42 -0.50 -14.51
CA SER A 412 -1.51 -0.96 -13.11
C SER A 412 -0.25 -0.69 -12.28
N LEU A 413 0.92 -0.77 -12.92
CA LEU A 413 2.21 -0.66 -12.25
C LEU A 413 2.78 0.76 -12.19
N ALA A 414 2.36 1.64 -13.11
CA ALA A 414 2.99 2.95 -13.30
C ALA A 414 2.03 4.14 -13.31
N LEU A 415 0.72 3.90 -13.42
CA LEU A 415 -0.29 4.94 -13.36
C LEU A 415 -0.17 5.73 -12.06
N ASP A 416 -0.37 7.03 -12.14
CA ASP A 416 -0.55 7.89 -10.99
C ASP A 416 -1.94 8.54 -11.07
N ALA A 417 -2.97 7.81 -10.62
CA ALA A 417 -4.35 8.29 -10.59
C ALA A 417 -4.58 9.24 -9.41
N ARG A 418 -5.09 10.44 -9.72
CA ARG A 418 -5.28 11.53 -8.76
C ARG A 418 -6.67 12.14 -8.86
N ILE A 419 -7.17 12.61 -7.71
CA ILE A 419 -8.40 13.38 -7.65
C ILE A 419 -8.02 14.86 -7.69
N GLY A 420 -8.56 15.57 -8.67
CA GLY A 420 -8.43 17.01 -8.82
C GLY A 420 -9.21 17.78 -7.76
N ILE A 421 -9.47 19.06 -8.04
CA ILE A 421 -10.24 19.90 -7.13
C ILE A 421 -11.62 19.26 -6.93
N LEU A 422 -11.98 19.06 -5.67
CA LEU A 422 -13.28 18.53 -5.25
C LEU A 422 -14.33 19.62 -5.48
N GLU A 423 -15.07 19.52 -6.58
CA GLU A 423 -16.18 20.41 -6.90
C GLU A 423 -17.52 19.77 -6.51
N PRO A 424 -18.48 20.52 -5.96
CA PRO A 424 -19.79 19.97 -5.65
C PRO A 424 -20.48 19.37 -6.89
N GLY A 425 -20.74 18.06 -6.85
CA GLY A 425 -21.50 17.35 -7.90
C GLY A 425 -20.68 16.83 -9.08
N ALA A 426 -19.34 16.99 -9.08
CA ALA A 426 -18.46 16.42 -10.09
C ALA A 426 -17.12 16.01 -9.49
N GLN A 427 -16.65 14.84 -9.90
CA GLN A 427 -15.37 14.24 -9.54
C GLN A 427 -14.45 14.35 -10.74
N ASN A 428 -13.29 14.97 -10.53
CA ASN A 428 -12.29 15.16 -11.56
C ASN A 428 -11.14 14.18 -11.31
N VAL A 429 -10.98 13.18 -12.19
CA VAL A 429 -9.94 12.16 -12.05
C VAL A 429 -8.90 12.33 -13.15
N HIS A 430 -7.66 12.55 -12.75
CA HIS A 430 -6.52 12.66 -13.64
C HIS A 430 -5.70 11.38 -13.58
N CYS A 431 -5.37 10.83 -14.74
CA CYS A 431 -4.53 9.65 -14.89
C CYS A 431 -3.22 10.09 -15.55
N LEU A 432 -2.11 9.93 -14.82
CA LEU A 432 -0.80 10.35 -15.28
C LEU A 432 0.12 9.13 -15.46
N MET A 433 0.84 9.08 -16.57
CA MET A 433 1.88 8.07 -16.82
C MET A 433 3.24 8.77 -16.98
N PRO A 434 4.24 8.49 -16.12
CA PRO A 434 5.55 9.13 -16.22
C PRO A 434 6.25 8.77 -17.53
N LYS A 435 6.69 9.77 -18.30
CA LYS A 435 7.44 9.57 -19.55
C LYS A 435 8.82 8.94 -19.31
N SER A 436 9.36 9.06 -18.10
CA SER A 436 10.62 8.44 -17.68
C SER A 436 10.59 6.91 -17.60
N VAL A 437 9.40 6.29 -17.71
CA VAL A 437 9.26 4.83 -17.76
C VAL A 437 9.86 4.26 -19.05
N TRP A 438 9.94 5.05 -20.12
CA TRP A 438 10.67 4.68 -21.35
C TRP A 438 12.11 5.19 -21.25
N VAL A 439 13.08 4.26 -21.27
CA VAL A 439 14.51 4.55 -21.06
C VAL A 439 15.35 4.52 -22.35
N SER A 440 14.68 4.42 -23.51
CA SER A 440 15.32 4.29 -24.84
C SER A 440 15.49 5.61 -25.57
#